data_AF-A0A9E3D3B2-F1
#
_entry.id   AF-A0A9E3D3B2-F1
#
_cell.length_a   1.000
_cell.length_b   1.000
_cell.length_c   1.000
_cell.angle_alpha   90.00
_cell.angle_beta   90.00
_cell.angle_gamma   90.00
#
_symmetry.space_group_name_H-M   'P 1'
#
loop_
_entity.id
_entity.type
_entity.pdbx_description
1 polymer ?
#
loop_
_entity_poly.entity_id
_entity_poly.type
_entity_poly.pdbx_seq_one_letter_code
_entity_poly.pdbx_strand_id
1 'polypeptide(L)'
;GRVFDLIVVEQPEKLASTAEATLEDALFESGRPVMMVPKRSLPTLGEVVAIAWNGSTETAVTVAMGMPFIKQARKVVIVTVGPQHMPEPGPEGEELARTLERYGIDVTVRTAYGRQKAQGESFLKEAMAAGADLLLKGAYTQSRIRQMIFGGGTRHIIMEAQLPVLMAR
;
A
#
# COMPACT_ATOMS: atom_id res chain seq x y z
N GLY A 1 -11.53 -14.92 -7.33
CA GLY A 1 -11.95 -13.72 -6.59
C GLY A 1 -12.81 -12.70 -7.36
N ARG A 2 -13.05 -12.83 -8.68
CA ARG A 2 -13.64 -11.73 -9.50
C ARG A 2 -15.03 -11.23 -9.09
N VAL A 3 -15.82 -12.04 -8.38
CA VAL A 3 -17.17 -11.72 -7.88
C VAL A 3 -17.19 -11.20 -6.44
N PHE A 4 -16.02 -11.04 -5.82
CA PHE A 4 -15.87 -10.50 -4.46
C PHE A 4 -15.29 -9.09 -4.51
N ASP A 5 -15.52 -8.31 -3.47
CA ASP A 5 -14.99 -6.94 -3.36
C ASP A 5 -13.56 -6.88 -2.80
N LEU A 6 -13.14 -7.92 -2.06
CA LEU A 6 -11.83 -8.01 -1.41
C LEU A 6 -11.37 -9.47 -1.35
N ILE A 7 -10.07 -9.70 -1.56
CA ILE A 7 -9.41 -10.98 -1.28
C ILE A 7 -8.50 -10.80 -0.08
N VAL A 8 -8.56 -11.71 0.89
CA VAL A 8 -7.67 -11.69 2.06
C VAL A 8 -6.73 -12.87 1.98
N VAL A 9 -5.43 -12.63 2.13
CA VAL A 9 -4.38 -13.66 2.10
C VAL A 9 -3.44 -13.50 3.28
N GLU A 10 -2.80 -14.59 3.67
CA GLU A 10 -1.73 -14.55 4.66
C GLU A 10 -0.48 -13.86 4.10
N GLN A 11 0.26 -13.18 4.96
CA GLN A 11 1.58 -12.67 4.65
C GLN A 11 2.56 -13.83 4.39
N PRO A 12 3.32 -13.82 3.27
CA PRO A 12 4.35 -14.82 3.02
C PRO A 12 5.48 -14.79 4.06
N GLU A 13 5.80 -15.94 4.67
CA GLU A 13 6.94 -16.05 5.59
C GLU A 13 8.30 -16.12 4.89
N LYS A 14 8.29 -16.66 3.67
CA LYS A 14 9.48 -16.88 2.84
C LYS A 14 9.12 -16.61 1.39
N LEU A 15 10.15 -16.22 0.65
CA LEU A 15 10.08 -16.06 -0.79
C LEU A 15 10.02 -17.44 -1.45
N ALA A 16 9.39 -17.52 -2.62
CA ALA A 16 9.01 -18.74 -3.32
C ALA A 16 8.11 -19.69 -2.49
N SER A 17 7.33 -19.14 -1.55
CA SER A 17 6.32 -19.91 -0.81
C SER A 17 5.00 -19.97 -1.56
N THR A 18 4.14 -20.94 -1.21
CA THR A 18 2.76 -21.01 -1.71
C THR A 18 1.96 -19.75 -1.37
N ALA A 19 2.25 -19.11 -0.24
CA ALA A 19 1.63 -17.84 0.15
C ALA A 19 2.00 -16.69 -0.79
N GLU A 20 3.27 -16.59 -1.20
CA GLU A 20 3.71 -15.59 -2.19
C GLU A 20 3.03 -15.84 -3.54
N ALA A 21 3.01 -17.08 -4.02
CA ALA A 21 2.31 -17.43 -5.26
C ALA A 21 0.80 -17.12 -5.19
N THR A 22 0.15 -17.38 -4.05
CA THR A 22 -1.27 -17.07 -3.85
C THR A 22 -1.52 -15.56 -3.86
N LEU A 23 -0.66 -14.78 -3.20
CA LEU A 23 -0.71 -13.32 -3.22
C LEU A 23 -0.52 -12.77 -4.64
N GLU A 24 0.45 -13.30 -5.38
CA GLU A 24 0.72 -12.94 -6.78
C GLU A 24 -0.49 -13.24 -7.67
N ASP A 25 -0.99 -14.48 -7.66
CA ASP A 25 -2.16 -14.89 -8.45
C ASP A 25 -3.38 -14.03 -8.11
N ALA A 26 -3.61 -13.75 -6.82
CA ALA A 26 -4.69 -12.88 -6.39
C ALA A 26 -4.53 -11.46 -6.94
N LEU A 27 -3.33 -10.87 -6.89
CA LEU A 27 -3.07 -9.51 -7.37
C LEU A 27 -3.20 -9.39 -8.89
N PHE A 28 -2.73 -10.39 -9.64
CA PHE A 28 -2.62 -10.30 -11.09
C PHE A 28 -3.83 -10.84 -11.84
N GLU A 29 -4.54 -11.83 -11.31
CA GLU A 29 -5.62 -12.52 -12.02
C GLU A 29 -7.02 -12.12 -11.54
N SER A 30 -7.15 -11.52 -10.36
CA SER A 30 -8.47 -11.28 -9.77
C SER A 30 -9.14 -9.96 -10.19
N GLY A 31 -8.38 -8.94 -10.54
CA GLY A 31 -8.91 -7.58 -10.76
C GLY A 31 -9.56 -6.96 -9.50
N ARG A 32 -9.25 -7.48 -8.32
CA ARG A 32 -9.76 -7.03 -7.02
C ARG A 32 -8.62 -6.64 -6.09
N PRO A 33 -8.86 -5.73 -5.14
CA PRO A 33 -7.85 -5.44 -4.13
C PRO A 33 -7.59 -6.69 -3.27
N VAL A 34 -6.33 -6.86 -2.89
CA VAL A 34 -5.87 -7.96 -2.05
C VAL A 34 -5.33 -7.38 -0.74
N MET A 35 -5.88 -7.84 0.38
CA MET A 35 -5.38 -7.52 1.71
C MET A 35 -4.47 -8.65 2.20
N MET A 36 -3.18 -8.35 2.29
CA MET A 36 -2.20 -9.20 2.92
C MET A 36 -2.22 -8.97 4.44
N VAL A 37 -2.42 -10.02 5.23
CA VAL A 37 -2.54 -9.92 6.68
C VAL A 37 -1.33 -10.57 7.36
N PRO A 38 -0.57 -9.82 8.19
CA PRO A 38 0.54 -10.38 8.94
C PRO A 38 0.05 -11.30 10.06
N LYS A 39 0.93 -12.18 10.57
CA LYS A 39 0.61 -13.05 11.73
C LYS A 39 0.23 -12.27 12.99
N ARG A 40 0.70 -11.03 13.09
CA ARG A 40 0.39 -10.14 14.21
C ARG A 40 -1.02 -9.58 14.04
N SER A 41 -1.90 -9.87 15.00
CA SER A 41 -3.19 -9.18 15.09
C SER A 41 -3.00 -7.75 15.61
N LEU A 42 -3.70 -6.80 14.99
CA LEU A 42 -3.91 -5.46 15.53
C LEU A 42 -5.30 -5.40 16.19
N PRO A 43 -5.51 -4.51 17.17
CA PRO A 43 -6.80 -4.39 17.87
C PRO A 43 -7.89 -3.76 16.98
N THR A 44 -7.50 -3.02 15.95
CA THR A 44 -8.37 -2.31 15.02
C THR A 44 -7.88 -2.52 13.58
N LEU A 45 -8.75 -2.24 12.61
CA LEU A 45 -8.44 -2.29 11.19
C LEU A 45 -9.05 -1.07 10.49
N GLY A 46 -8.20 -0.17 10.00
CA GLY A 46 -8.62 0.99 9.21
C GLY A 46 -9.06 2.20 10.02
N GLU A 47 -8.79 2.27 11.34
CA GLU A 47 -8.98 3.49 12.13
C GLU A 47 -7.97 4.56 11.72
N VAL A 48 -6.73 4.15 11.44
CA VAL A 48 -5.67 5.02 10.93
C VAL A 48 -5.09 4.39 9.66
N VAL A 49 -5.47 4.94 8.51
CA VAL A 49 -5.08 4.41 7.20
C VAL A 49 -3.85 5.15 6.69
N ALA A 50 -2.74 4.45 6.50
CA ALA A 50 -1.58 4.98 5.79
C ALA A 50 -1.70 4.73 4.29
N ILE A 51 -1.31 5.70 3.46
CA ILE A 51 -1.22 5.57 2.00
C ILE A 51 0.24 5.77 1.60
N ALA A 52 0.90 4.75 1.06
CA ALA A 52 2.24 4.86 0.50
C ALA A 52 2.19 5.49 -0.89
N TRP A 53 2.23 6.82 -0.92
CA TRP A 53 2.09 7.63 -2.12
C TRP A 53 3.41 7.83 -2.86
N ASN A 54 3.43 7.48 -4.14
CA ASN A 54 4.57 7.65 -5.04
C ASN A 54 4.17 8.29 -6.38
N GLY A 55 2.98 8.89 -6.46
CA GLY A 55 2.46 9.53 -7.69
C GLY A 55 2.04 8.58 -8.81
N SER A 56 2.20 7.27 -8.66
CA SER A 56 1.91 6.29 -9.73
C SER A 56 0.41 5.98 -9.88
N THR A 57 0.02 5.55 -11.09
CA THR A 57 -1.35 5.11 -11.39
C THR A 57 -1.77 3.93 -10.52
N GLU A 58 -0.90 2.97 -10.24
CA GLU A 58 -1.21 1.79 -9.40
C GLU A 58 -1.57 2.20 -7.96
N THR A 59 -0.85 3.19 -7.42
CA THR A 59 -1.21 3.73 -6.11
C THR A 59 -2.53 4.49 -6.18
N ALA A 60 -2.80 5.26 -7.24
CA ALA A 60 -4.09 5.92 -7.43
C ALA A 60 -5.25 4.90 -7.54
N VAL A 61 -5.07 3.79 -8.25
CA VAL A 61 -6.04 2.69 -8.34
C VAL A 61 -6.25 2.05 -6.96
N THR A 62 -5.18 1.81 -6.21
CA THR A 62 -5.28 1.26 -4.85
C THR A 62 -6.02 2.20 -3.90
N VAL A 63 -5.80 3.51 -3.99
CA VAL A 63 -6.57 4.51 -3.25
C VAL A 63 -8.04 4.44 -3.65
N ALA A 64 -8.35 4.40 -4.95
CA ALA A 64 -9.73 4.31 -5.43
C ALA A 64 -10.44 3.05 -4.93
N MET A 65 -9.80 1.88 -5.01
CA MET A 65 -10.33 0.62 -4.50
C MET A 65 -10.40 0.56 -2.97
N GLY A 66 -9.51 1.29 -2.29
CA GLY A 66 -9.45 1.40 -0.84
C GLY A 66 -10.40 2.43 -0.23
N MET A 67 -11.17 3.17 -1.04
CA MET A 67 -12.11 4.19 -0.56
C MET A 67 -13.09 3.72 0.52
N PRO A 68 -13.60 2.46 0.52
CA PRO A 68 -14.43 1.96 1.61
C PRO A 68 -13.76 2.01 2.99
N PHE A 69 -12.44 1.75 3.06
CA PHE A 69 -11.65 1.89 4.28
C PHE A 69 -11.33 3.36 4.58
N ILE A 70 -10.88 4.10 3.56
CA ILE A 70 -10.49 5.51 3.69
C ILE A 70 -11.65 6.39 4.21
N LYS A 71 -12.88 6.16 3.75
CA LYS A 71 -14.07 6.92 4.20
C LYS A 71 -14.49 6.64 5.63
N GLN A 72 -14.11 5.48 6.18
CA GLN A 72 -14.43 5.08 7.56
C GLN A 72 -13.29 5.40 8.53
N ALA A 73 -12.11 5.74 8.02
CA ALA A 73 -10.94 6.03 8.82
C ALA A 73 -11.15 7.29 9.66
N ARG A 74 -10.76 7.22 10.94
CA ARG A 74 -10.67 8.41 11.80
C ARG A 74 -9.59 9.37 11.30
N LYS A 75 -8.51 8.82 10.71
CA LYS A 75 -7.41 9.59 10.15
C LYS A 75 -6.75 8.88 8.98
N VAL A 76 -6.37 9.65 7.96
CA VAL A 76 -5.52 9.21 6.85
C VAL A 76 -4.15 9.85 6.93
N VAL A 77 -3.11 9.05 6.70
CA VAL A 77 -1.72 9.49 6.68
C VAL A 77 -1.13 9.18 5.32
N ILE A 78 -0.92 10.21 4.51
CA ILE A 78 -0.25 10.06 3.22
C ILE A 78 1.25 10.10 3.48
N VAL A 79 1.92 8.99 3.24
CA VAL A 79 3.38 8.89 3.30
C VAL A 79 3.91 9.05 1.89
N THR A 80 4.71 10.09 1.64
CA THR A 80 5.34 10.34 0.34
C THR A 80 6.82 9.96 0.35
N VAL A 81 7.39 9.72 -0.82
CA VAL A 81 8.85 9.68 -1.01
C VAL A 81 9.32 11.02 -1.57
N GLY A 82 10.52 11.47 -1.18
CA GLY A 82 11.07 12.73 -1.69
C GLY A 82 11.10 12.79 -3.23
N PRO A 83 11.00 13.98 -3.85
CA PRO A 83 10.83 14.14 -5.30
C PRO A 83 11.87 13.40 -6.15
N GLN A 84 13.12 13.32 -5.68
CA GLN A 84 14.21 12.61 -6.34
C GLN A 84 14.02 11.08 -6.40
N HIS A 85 13.03 10.55 -5.71
CA HIS A 85 12.73 9.12 -5.59
C HIS A 85 11.38 8.75 -6.20
N MET A 86 10.63 9.71 -6.74
CA MET A 86 9.42 9.42 -7.51
C MET A 86 9.81 8.74 -8.83
N PRO A 87 9.17 7.61 -9.18
CA PRO A 87 9.49 6.88 -10.40
C PRO A 87 9.11 7.66 -11.66
N GLU A 88 8.06 8.49 -11.59
CA GLU A 88 7.53 9.28 -12.71
C GLU A 88 7.01 10.64 -12.18
N PRO A 89 6.99 11.70 -13.02
CA PRO A 89 6.28 12.93 -12.69
C PRO A 89 4.79 12.63 -12.47
N GLY A 90 4.23 13.11 -11.37
CA GLY A 90 2.83 12.87 -11.01
C GLY A 90 2.37 13.77 -9.87
N PRO A 91 1.10 13.64 -9.46
CA PRO A 91 0.53 14.48 -8.40
C PRO A 91 1.27 14.29 -7.07
N GLU A 92 1.47 15.37 -6.33
CA GLU A 92 2.10 15.34 -5.02
C GLU A 92 1.16 14.78 -3.93
N GLY A 93 1.71 14.43 -2.76
CA GLY A 93 0.88 13.91 -1.65
C GLY A 93 -0.14 14.93 -1.15
N GLU A 94 0.20 16.21 -1.24
CA GLU A 94 -0.63 17.36 -0.92
C GLU A 94 -1.83 17.48 -1.86
N GLU A 95 -1.68 17.09 -3.14
CA GLU A 95 -2.80 17.04 -4.08
C GLU A 95 -3.78 15.92 -3.75
N LEU A 96 -3.27 14.75 -3.37
CA LEU A 96 -4.11 13.67 -2.87
C LEU A 96 -4.79 14.08 -1.55
N ALA A 97 -4.08 14.75 -0.64
CA ALA A 97 -4.63 15.22 0.63
C ALA A 97 -5.84 16.12 0.40
N ARG A 98 -5.67 17.16 -0.44
CA ARG A 98 -6.76 18.07 -0.84
C ARG A 98 -7.96 17.34 -1.45
N THR A 99 -7.73 16.23 -2.14
CA THR A 99 -8.81 15.43 -2.74
C THR A 99 -9.57 14.66 -1.65
N LEU A 100 -8.86 14.04 -0.71
CA LEU A 100 -9.47 13.29 0.39
C LEU A 100 -10.17 14.18 1.41
N GLU A 101 -9.62 15.36 1.70
CA GLU A 101 -10.24 16.38 2.57
C GLU A 101 -11.61 16.83 2.03
N ARG A 102 -11.83 16.84 0.71
CA ARG A 102 -13.15 17.14 0.11
C ARG A 102 -14.21 16.10 0.44
N TYR A 103 -13.82 14.89 0.84
CA TYR A 103 -14.73 13.88 1.37
C TYR A 103 -14.95 13.99 2.89
N GLY A 104 -14.41 15.03 3.54
CA GLY A 104 -14.53 15.25 4.98
C GLY A 104 -13.56 14.41 5.83
N ILE A 105 -12.48 13.90 5.24
CA ILE A 105 -11.51 13.03 5.90
C ILE A 105 -10.41 13.88 6.57
N ASP A 106 -10.00 13.52 7.80
CA ASP A 106 -8.81 14.09 8.45
C ASP A 106 -7.54 13.51 7.81
N VAL A 107 -6.75 14.34 7.13
CA VAL A 107 -5.59 13.90 6.36
C VAL A 107 -4.32 14.61 6.83
N THR A 108 -3.24 13.86 6.95
CA THR A 108 -1.90 14.40 7.19
C THR A 108 -0.93 13.86 6.15
N VAL A 109 0.00 14.70 5.68
CA VAL A 109 1.07 14.30 4.76
C VAL A 109 2.38 14.20 5.54
N ARG A 110 3.12 13.11 5.33
CA ARG A 110 4.44 12.85 5.93
C ARG A 110 5.41 12.47 4.83
N THR A 111 6.58 13.09 4.80
CA THR A 111 7.63 12.74 3.83
C THR A 111 8.58 11.74 4.45
N ALA A 112 8.67 10.55 3.85
CA ALA A 112 9.68 9.56 4.17
C ALA A 112 11.04 9.99 3.60
N TYR A 113 12.01 10.21 4.50
CA TYR A 113 13.40 10.46 4.13
C TYR A 113 14.18 9.14 4.15
N GLY A 114 14.64 8.70 2.99
CA GLY A 114 15.39 7.44 2.86
C GLY A 114 16.07 7.30 1.49
N ARG A 115 16.99 6.33 1.36
CA ARG A 115 17.60 5.97 0.06
C ARG A 115 16.57 5.25 -0.81
N GLN A 116 16.66 5.38 -2.14
CA GLN A 116 15.75 4.72 -3.10
C GLN A 116 15.55 3.21 -2.85
N LYS A 117 16.59 2.48 -2.43
CA LYS A 117 16.52 1.04 -2.14
C LYS A 117 15.77 0.69 -0.84
N ALA A 118 15.54 1.67 0.02
CA ALA A 118 14.89 1.51 1.33
C ALA A 118 13.47 2.08 1.37
N GLN A 119 12.85 2.41 0.22
CA GLN A 119 11.51 3.01 0.19
C GLN A 119 10.46 2.17 0.93
N GLY A 120 10.50 0.84 0.78
CA GLY A 120 9.57 -0.06 1.49
C GLY A 120 9.69 0.05 3.00
N GLU A 121 10.93 0.06 3.51
CA GLU A 121 11.24 0.23 4.92
C GLU A 121 10.76 1.58 5.44
N SER A 122 11.01 2.65 4.68
CA SER A 122 10.58 3.99 5.07
C SER A 122 9.06 4.12 5.10
N PHE A 123 8.33 3.53 4.15
CA PHE A 123 6.86 3.51 4.20
C PHE A 123 6.34 2.78 5.44
N LEU A 124 6.85 1.59 5.73
CA LEU A 124 6.46 0.84 6.94
C LEU A 124 6.78 1.62 8.20
N LYS A 125 7.98 2.20 8.30
CA LYS A 125 8.41 2.98 9.45
C LYS A 125 7.51 4.19 9.69
N GLU A 126 7.21 4.97 8.66
CA GLU A 126 6.37 6.16 8.80
C GLU A 126 4.90 5.82 9.07
N ALA A 127 4.38 4.73 8.49
CA ALA A 127 3.04 4.23 8.78
C ALA A 127 2.92 3.79 10.24
N MET A 128 3.86 2.98 10.73
CA MET A 128 3.90 2.52 12.11
C MET A 128 4.09 3.68 13.09
N ALA A 129 4.96 4.64 12.78
CA ALA A 129 5.16 5.83 13.60
C ALA A 129 3.92 6.73 13.69
N ALA A 130 3.06 6.69 12.67
CA ALA A 130 1.78 7.40 12.68
C ALA A 130 0.65 6.60 13.36
N GLY A 131 0.94 5.39 13.86
CA GLY A 131 -0.04 4.51 14.48
C GLY A 131 -1.02 3.89 13.49
N ALA A 132 -0.61 3.74 12.22
CA ALA A 132 -1.46 3.14 11.20
C ALA A 132 -1.76 1.66 11.50
N ASP A 133 -3.00 1.27 11.28
CA ASP A 133 -3.48 -0.12 11.40
C ASP A 133 -3.90 -0.72 10.05
N LEU A 134 -3.78 0.05 8.97
CA LEU A 134 -3.91 -0.40 7.59
C LEU A 134 -2.98 0.41 6.67
N LEU A 135 -2.22 -0.26 5.80
CA LEU A 135 -1.40 0.38 4.77
C LEU A 135 -1.99 0.12 3.39
N LEU A 136 -2.19 1.17 2.60
CA LEU A 136 -2.49 1.09 1.17
C LEU A 136 -1.22 1.26 0.36
N LYS A 137 -0.94 0.33 -0.54
CA LYS A 137 0.23 0.36 -1.41
C LYS A 137 -0.11 -0.17 -2.80
N GLY A 138 0.13 0.65 -3.83
CA GLY A 138 0.06 0.21 -5.22
C GLY A 138 0.93 -1.01 -5.51
N ALA A 139 0.37 -1.99 -6.23
CA ALA A 139 1.14 -3.08 -6.82
C ALA A 139 1.99 -2.58 -8.00
N TYR A 140 2.79 -3.45 -8.60
CA TYR A 140 3.78 -3.06 -9.62
C TYR A 140 3.19 -2.95 -11.04
N THR A 141 3.77 -2.09 -11.91
CA THR A 141 3.35 -1.86 -13.31
C THR A 141 3.60 -3.07 -14.23
N GLN A 142 2.91 -3.11 -15.38
CA GLN A 142 3.02 -4.20 -16.35
C GLN A 142 4.40 -4.42 -17.00
N SER A 143 5.28 -3.42 -17.05
CA SER A 143 6.53 -3.49 -17.81
C SER A 143 7.64 -4.33 -17.15
N ARG A 144 7.44 -4.83 -15.92
CA ARG A 144 8.38 -5.75 -15.24
C ARG A 144 7.77 -7.12 -14.87
N ILE A 145 6.62 -7.44 -15.47
CA ILE A 145 5.75 -8.60 -15.18
C ILE A 145 6.42 -9.98 -15.24
N ARG A 146 7.66 -10.13 -15.72
CA ARG A 146 8.30 -11.45 -15.85
C ARG A 146 9.70 -11.63 -15.30
N GLN A 147 10.39 -10.59 -14.81
CA GLN A 147 11.80 -10.76 -14.39
C GLN A 147 12.14 -10.37 -12.95
N MET A 148 11.27 -9.65 -12.23
CA MET A 148 11.42 -9.38 -10.79
C MET A 148 10.04 -9.12 -10.18
N ILE A 149 9.40 -10.15 -9.60
CA ILE A 149 7.95 -10.13 -9.33
C ILE A 149 7.55 -9.05 -8.31
N PHE A 150 8.44 -8.70 -7.38
CA PHE A 150 8.31 -7.50 -6.55
C PHE A 150 9.62 -6.72 -6.55
N GLY A 151 9.59 -5.45 -6.98
CA GLY A 151 10.73 -4.55 -6.80
C GLY A 151 11.15 -4.47 -5.33
N GLY A 152 12.41 -4.13 -5.04
CA GLY A 152 12.98 -4.22 -3.68
C GLY A 152 12.14 -3.58 -2.57
N GLY A 153 11.49 -2.44 -2.82
CA GLY A 153 10.61 -1.79 -1.86
C GLY A 153 9.30 -2.54 -1.59
N THR A 154 8.66 -3.10 -2.63
CA THR A 154 7.42 -3.88 -2.44
C THR A 154 7.70 -5.23 -1.80
N ARG A 155 8.80 -5.89 -2.20
CA ARG A 155 9.27 -7.12 -1.56
C ARG A 155 9.54 -6.91 -0.07
N HIS A 156 10.19 -5.80 0.28
CA HIS A 156 10.40 -5.46 1.69
C HIS A 156 9.08 -5.28 2.45
N ILE A 157 8.09 -4.59 1.87
CA ILE A 157 6.77 -4.46 2.49
C ILE A 157 6.12 -5.84 2.70
N ILE A 158 6.13 -6.70 1.68
CA ILE A 158 5.55 -8.05 1.77
C ILE A 158 6.20 -8.84 2.91
N MET A 159 7.51 -8.80 3.04
CA MET A 159 8.24 -9.59 4.02
C MET A 159 8.20 -9.01 5.44
N GLU A 160 8.18 -7.69 5.59
CA GLU A 160 8.44 -7.02 6.88
C GLU A 160 7.23 -6.28 7.47
N ALA A 161 6.10 -6.23 6.75
CA ALA A 161 4.90 -5.57 7.26
C ALA A 161 4.44 -6.19 8.59
N GLN A 162 4.14 -5.32 9.56
CA GLN A 162 3.57 -5.69 10.86
C GLN A 162 2.11 -5.23 11.02
N LEU A 163 1.52 -4.73 9.94
CA LEU A 163 0.12 -4.36 9.82
C LEU A 163 -0.47 -4.90 8.50
N PRO A 164 -1.80 -5.05 8.39
CA PRO A 164 -2.45 -5.38 7.13
C PRO A 164 -2.08 -4.41 6.00
N VAL A 165 -1.87 -4.95 4.81
CA VAL A 165 -1.52 -4.17 3.61
C VAL A 165 -2.55 -4.43 2.51
N LEU A 166 -3.27 -3.39 2.11
CA LEU A 166 -4.15 -3.42 0.93
C LEU A 166 -3.34 -3.08 -0.32
N MET A 167 -3.36 -3.98 -1.29
CA MET A 167 -2.64 -3.88 -2.54
C MET A 167 -3.62 -4.03 -3.70
N ALA A 168 -3.46 -3.21 -4.75
CA ALA A 168 -4.24 -3.33 -5.97
C ALA A 168 -3.43 -2.92 -7.21
N ARG A 169 -3.98 -3.30 -8.37
CA ARG A 169 -3.44 -3.00 -9.69
C ARG A 169 -4.48 -2.26 -10.52
#